data_AF-A0A6C0D3M2-F1
#
_entry.id   AF-A0A6C0D3M2-F1
#
_cell.length_a   1.000
_cell.length_b   1.000
_cell.length_c   1.000
_cell.angle_alpha   90.00
_cell.angle_beta   90.00
_cell.angle_gamma   90.00
#
_symmetry.space_group_name_H-M   'P 1'
#
loop_
_entity.id
_entity.type
_entity.pdbx_description
1 polymer ?
#
loop_
_entity_poly.entity_id
_entity_poly.type
_entity_poly.pdbx_seq_one_letter_code
_entity_poly.pdbx_strand_id
1 'polypeptide(L)'
;MSSSISPLIHIAPSKPWSVDIFESERKHLTSFVKENILPHLNNKTKRILIKAPVKSGKREMVEYIAMRDFVINPKRIHAFLSAWHRKADEDQRKELSGQNLKVFSIINKKKAKEFISWFDKKVRENKTVILHLDECDHGTGENQTLSKIWPYVRDKNNITNILYSATPEEVLFSGEIGDPDYDTMINDFDNDSVYIEYIPPEGYCGADRFLQEGLVHEALPFFEKINDTYKISSQGKEIIEGLRQNMFNDGMPTKRNILALRLSYSELGGNKGEMKKNKAMYQFLSNIDNFPELSDFLIVVDKSENENIKNERITSEKIQWSNKKYWDRQTPTEPILLIIDQTCSRSTELKCHNRIYATHDYRNRIQFGTVSQAQERAIHYKDTYNGFQPIKIYGSLRTFKLSSGLIDHKTYLNYEWTKKKNDRRTSSTPLFRVISTVSGELHPLSREPGMKENEADYLLQTLGCYAQISLSTRISGTIRQVRTYIGEWFPSWENFCIENPSENRRNPFIVAGEYRLSNGTWLGQHRGWKHLTCINNELYQIINNEFKKIDLGSTGGTRIKVCYKDGVVGIFMSKENGTRIINTVHTQKSMYGNE
;
A
#
# COMPACT_ATOMS: atom_id res chain seq x y z
N MET A 1 30.56 -45.29 -14.43
CA MET A 1 30.61 -44.73 -13.06
C MET A 1 30.38 -43.23 -13.16
N SER A 2 29.14 -42.77 -12.97
CA SER A 2 28.78 -41.35 -13.00
C SER A 2 29.09 -40.74 -11.64
N SER A 3 30.12 -39.87 -11.58
CA SER A 3 30.46 -39.12 -10.39
C SER A 3 29.37 -38.11 -10.07
N SER A 4 28.53 -38.42 -9.09
CA SER A 4 27.62 -37.46 -8.46
C SER A 4 28.45 -36.45 -7.67
N ILE A 5 28.65 -35.26 -8.25
CA ILE A 5 29.20 -34.11 -7.53
C ILE A 5 28.12 -33.65 -6.55
N SER A 6 28.29 -33.98 -5.27
CA SER A 6 27.47 -33.40 -4.20
C SER A 6 27.62 -31.87 -4.24
N PRO A 7 26.51 -31.10 -4.28
CA PRO A 7 26.60 -29.65 -4.24
C PRO A 7 27.23 -29.23 -2.90
N LEU A 8 28.38 -28.55 -2.99
CA LEU A 8 29.00 -27.86 -1.85
C LEU A 8 27.97 -26.88 -1.29
N ILE A 9 27.43 -27.18 -0.11
CA ILE A 9 26.57 -26.27 0.63
C ILE A 9 27.46 -25.10 1.05
N HIS A 10 27.30 -23.95 0.39
CA HIS A 10 28.00 -22.71 0.77
C HIS A 10 27.44 -22.27 2.13
N ILE A 11 28.15 -22.59 3.21
CA ILE A 11 27.79 -22.13 4.56
C ILE A 11 28.34 -20.71 4.68
N ALA A 12 27.45 -19.72 4.67
CA ALA A 12 27.85 -18.34 4.88
C ALA A 12 28.57 -18.19 6.24
N PRO A 13 29.64 -17.39 6.33
CA PRO A 13 30.38 -17.17 7.57
C PRO A 13 29.47 -16.61 8.67
N SER A 14 29.77 -16.91 9.93
CA SER A 14 29.01 -16.37 11.06
C SER A 14 29.22 -14.85 11.20
N LYS A 15 28.14 -14.10 11.40
CA LYS A 15 28.17 -12.66 11.68
C LYS A 15 28.78 -12.39 13.08
N PRO A 16 29.39 -11.20 13.33
CA PRO A 16 29.49 -10.04 12.45
C PRO A 16 30.49 -10.22 11.31
N TRP A 17 30.22 -9.60 10.16
CA TRP A 17 31.05 -9.68 8.96
C TRP A 17 32.00 -8.48 8.85
N SER A 18 33.25 -8.74 8.44
CA SER A 18 34.19 -7.69 8.02
C SER A 18 33.79 -7.08 6.66
N VAL A 19 34.42 -5.96 6.31
CA VAL A 19 34.26 -5.34 4.98
C VAL A 19 34.59 -6.35 3.87
N ASP A 20 35.69 -7.10 3.99
CA ASP A 20 36.10 -8.09 2.99
C ASP A 20 35.08 -9.23 2.80
N ILE A 21 34.45 -9.66 3.89
CA ILE A 21 33.38 -10.68 3.82
C ILE A 21 32.16 -10.10 3.10
N PHE A 22 31.74 -8.87 3.40
CA PHE A 22 30.66 -8.23 2.66
C PHE A 22 30.99 -8.09 1.16
N GLU A 23 32.21 -7.69 0.82
CA GLU A 23 32.62 -7.49 -0.57
C GLU A 23 32.79 -8.81 -1.35
N SER A 24 33.03 -9.93 -0.66
CA SER A 24 33.08 -11.25 -1.29
C SER A 24 31.69 -11.90 -1.40
N GLU A 25 30.91 -11.90 -0.31
CA GLU A 25 29.63 -12.61 -0.21
C GLU A 25 28.43 -11.79 -0.74
N ARG A 26 28.54 -10.45 -0.77
CA ARG A 26 27.45 -9.52 -1.11
C ARG A 26 27.85 -8.47 -2.15
N LYS A 27 28.63 -8.88 -3.15
CA LYS A 27 29.15 -8.05 -4.24
C LYS A 27 28.15 -7.02 -4.76
N HIS A 28 26.98 -7.46 -5.22
CA HIS A 28 25.93 -6.57 -5.75
C HIS A 28 25.51 -5.47 -4.78
N LEU A 29 25.24 -5.82 -3.53
CA LEU A 29 24.85 -4.86 -2.50
C LEU A 29 25.99 -3.89 -2.18
N THR A 30 27.23 -4.37 -2.10
CA THR A 30 28.39 -3.51 -1.85
C THR A 30 28.69 -2.57 -3.01
N SER A 31 28.59 -3.03 -4.26
CA SER A 31 28.71 -2.19 -5.45
C SER A 31 27.64 -1.11 -5.47
N PHE A 32 26.38 -1.48 -5.24
CA PHE A 32 25.29 -0.52 -5.16
C PHE A 32 25.55 0.56 -4.11
N VAL A 33 25.99 0.18 -2.90
CA VAL A 33 26.36 1.15 -1.86
C VAL A 33 27.48 2.07 -2.34
N LYS A 34 28.57 1.52 -2.89
CA LYS A 34 29.75 2.27 -3.37
C LYS A 34 29.40 3.28 -4.45
N GLU A 35 28.57 2.87 -5.40
CA GLU A 35 28.25 3.66 -6.59
C GLU A 35 27.13 4.68 -6.35
N ASN A 36 26.13 4.32 -5.53
CA ASN A 36 24.91 5.12 -5.41
C ASN A 36 24.78 5.82 -4.06
N ILE A 37 25.29 5.26 -2.95
CA ILE A 37 25.07 5.86 -1.62
C ILE A 37 26.29 6.66 -1.16
N LEU A 38 27.49 6.14 -1.35
CA LEU A 38 28.71 6.78 -0.85
C LEU A 38 28.98 8.18 -1.45
N PRO A 39 28.72 8.45 -2.74
CA PRO A 39 28.90 9.80 -3.28
C PRO A 39 28.10 10.85 -2.51
N HIS A 40 26.85 10.55 -2.16
CA HIS A 40 25.98 11.45 -1.39
C HIS A 40 26.42 11.57 0.07
N LEU A 41 26.81 10.47 0.71
CA LEU A 41 27.37 10.51 2.07
C LEU A 41 28.65 11.35 2.17
N ASN A 42 29.45 11.39 1.09
CA ASN A 42 30.68 12.17 1.05
C ASN A 42 30.44 13.65 0.70
N ASN A 43 29.39 13.95 -0.06
CA ASN A 43 29.04 15.31 -0.48
C ASN A 43 28.11 16.06 0.49
N LYS A 44 28.03 15.62 1.76
CA LYS A 44 27.21 16.24 2.83
C LYS A 44 25.71 16.31 2.53
N THR A 45 25.18 15.38 1.73
CA THR A 45 23.73 15.23 1.59
C THR A 45 23.09 15.03 2.97
N LYS A 46 22.05 15.80 3.30
CA LYS A 46 21.35 15.73 4.59
C LYS A 46 20.44 14.51 4.67
N ARG A 47 19.81 14.13 3.56
CA ARG A 47 18.82 13.04 3.51
C ARG A 47 19.01 12.14 2.31
N ILE A 48 19.05 10.84 2.56
CA ILE A 48 19.11 9.80 1.53
C ILE A 48 17.94 8.86 1.78
N LEU A 49 16.95 8.84 0.89
CA LEU A 49 15.87 7.86 0.92
C LEU A 49 16.19 6.72 -0.01
N ILE A 50 16.21 5.50 0.53
CA ILE A 50 16.46 4.28 -0.20
C ILE A 50 15.15 3.47 -0.23
N LYS A 51 14.54 3.40 -1.42
CA LYS A 51 13.48 2.44 -1.70
C LYS A 51 14.11 1.10 -2.02
N ALA A 52 13.85 0.09 -1.21
CA ALA A 52 14.42 -1.24 -1.38
C ALA A 52 13.33 -2.31 -1.23
N PRO A 53 13.15 -3.22 -2.21
CA PRO A 53 12.08 -4.22 -2.17
C PRO A 53 12.04 -5.08 -0.90
N VAL A 54 10.88 -5.68 -0.61
CA VAL A 54 10.70 -6.56 0.56
C VAL A 54 11.72 -7.70 0.54
N LYS A 55 12.38 -7.97 1.67
CA LYS A 55 13.45 -8.99 1.81
C LYS A 55 14.65 -8.85 0.86
N SER A 56 14.86 -7.68 0.26
CA SER A 56 16.02 -7.41 -0.60
C SER A 56 17.37 -7.37 0.13
N GLY A 57 17.39 -7.40 1.46
CA GLY A 57 18.63 -7.32 2.25
C GLY A 57 19.02 -5.91 2.70
N LYS A 58 18.10 -4.92 2.65
CA LYS A 58 18.32 -3.53 3.07
C LYS A 58 19.10 -3.33 4.39
N ARG A 59 18.90 -4.24 5.36
CA ARG A 59 19.62 -4.21 6.64
C ARG A 59 21.13 -4.39 6.47
N GLU A 60 21.57 -5.25 5.55
CA GLU A 60 22.99 -5.49 5.30
C GLU A 60 23.69 -4.26 4.71
N MET A 61 22.95 -3.35 4.04
CA MET A 61 23.51 -2.06 3.60
C MET A 61 23.94 -1.21 4.80
N VAL A 62 23.11 -1.17 5.86
CA VAL A 62 23.43 -0.45 7.10
C VAL A 62 24.71 -1.00 7.72
N GLU A 63 24.80 -2.33 7.85
CA GLU A 63 25.94 -3.03 8.43
C GLU A 63 27.22 -2.73 7.64
N TYR A 64 27.17 -2.84 6.31
CA TYR A 64 28.31 -2.57 5.44
C TYR A 64 28.76 -1.11 5.50
N ILE A 65 27.82 -0.14 5.44
CA ILE A 65 28.14 1.29 5.52
C ILE A 65 28.86 1.61 6.84
N ALA A 66 28.34 1.12 7.96
CA ALA A 66 28.91 1.37 9.28
C ALA A 66 30.30 0.75 9.47
N MET A 67 30.49 -0.50 9.02
CA MET A 67 31.78 -1.18 9.11
C MET A 67 32.84 -0.51 8.25
N ARG A 68 32.47 -0.06 7.05
CA ARG A 68 33.39 0.65 6.15
C ARG A 68 33.80 2.02 6.71
N ASP A 69 32.84 2.80 7.20
CA ASP A 69 33.12 4.12 7.78
C ASP A 69 33.95 4.01 9.07
N PHE A 70 33.80 2.96 9.87
CA PHE A 70 34.67 2.74 11.03
C PHE A 70 36.16 2.65 10.66
N VAL A 71 36.48 2.04 9.51
CA VAL A 71 37.87 1.90 9.03
C VAL A 71 38.36 3.17 8.35
N ILE A 72 37.53 3.81 7.52
CA ILE A 72 37.97 4.88 6.61
C ILE A 72 37.69 6.29 7.18
N ASN A 73 36.66 6.45 8.01
CA ASN A 73 36.23 7.74 8.54
C ASN A 73 35.76 7.66 10.01
N PRO A 74 36.70 7.58 10.97
CA PRO A 74 36.38 7.43 12.40
C PRO A 74 35.68 8.65 13.03
N LYS A 75 35.50 9.74 12.28
CA LYS A 75 34.67 10.89 12.70
C LYS A 75 33.18 10.66 12.43
N ARG A 76 32.84 9.80 11.48
CA ARG A 76 31.46 9.34 11.25
C ARG A 76 31.14 8.21 12.20
N ILE A 77 30.00 8.31 12.86
CA ILE A 77 29.48 7.29 13.75
C ILE A 77 28.06 6.94 13.34
N HIS A 78 27.69 5.68 13.49
CA HIS A 78 26.43 5.18 12.98
C HIS A 78 25.44 4.92 14.12
N ALA A 79 24.20 5.36 13.93
CA ALA A 79 23.08 5.00 14.79
C ALA A 79 21.99 4.35 13.94
N PHE A 80 21.40 3.27 14.44
CA PHE A 80 20.27 2.60 13.81
C PHE A 80 19.03 2.74 14.67
N LEU A 81 17.99 3.37 14.13
CA LEU A 81 16.71 3.60 14.79
C LEU A 81 15.64 2.74 14.13
N SER A 82 14.83 2.13 14.99
CA SER A 82 13.62 1.44 14.57
C SER A 82 12.49 1.77 15.54
N ALA A 83 11.29 2.05 15.02
CA ALA A 83 10.09 2.26 15.85
C ALA A 83 9.67 1.02 16.65
N TRP A 84 10.12 -0.16 16.22
CA TRP A 84 9.68 -1.44 16.73
C TRP A 84 10.76 -2.14 17.57
N HIS A 85 10.39 -2.94 18.57
CA HIS A 85 11.27 -3.91 19.26
C HIS A 85 10.48 -5.19 19.52
N ARG A 86 10.73 -6.28 18.78
CA ARG A 86 10.25 -7.62 19.17
C ARG A 86 11.32 -8.35 19.93
N LYS A 87 10.90 -9.20 20.86
CA LYS A 87 11.77 -10.23 21.43
C LYS A 87 12.36 -11.15 20.34
N ALA A 88 11.60 -11.41 19.28
CA ALA A 88 12.06 -12.20 18.13
C ALA A 88 13.15 -11.51 17.29
N ASP A 89 13.31 -10.19 17.40
CA ASP A 89 14.34 -9.43 16.68
C ASP A 89 15.58 -9.20 17.55
N GLU A 90 15.66 -9.77 18.77
CA GLU A 90 16.77 -9.52 19.69
C GLU A 90 18.10 -10.01 19.13
N ASP A 91 18.13 -11.19 18.49
CA ASP A 91 19.36 -11.72 17.92
C ASP A 91 19.83 -10.90 16.71
N GLN A 92 18.88 -10.41 15.90
CA GLN A 92 19.14 -9.46 14.82
C GLN A 92 19.74 -8.15 15.35
N ARG A 93 19.26 -7.66 16.50
CA ARG A 93 19.79 -6.44 17.12
C ARG A 93 21.15 -6.64 17.76
N LYS A 94 21.40 -7.81 18.35
CA LYS A 94 22.73 -8.17 18.87
C LYS A 94 23.75 -8.20 17.74
N GLU A 95 23.38 -8.83 16.63
CA GLU A 95 24.19 -8.88 15.41
C GLU A 95 24.46 -7.48 14.87
N LEU A 96 23.44 -6.61 14.74
CA LEU A 96 23.62 -5.20 14.35
C LEU A 96 24.55 -4.44 15.31
N SER A 97 24.37 -4.62 16.62
CA SER A 97 25.20 -3.93 17.63
C SER A 97 26.66 -4.35 17.58
N GLY A 98 26.96 -5.51 16.97
CA GLY A 98 28.33 -5.96 16.69
C GLY A 98 29.00 -5.26 15.50
N GLN A 99 28.26 -4.47 14.70
CA GLN A 99 28.71 -3.92 13.42
C GLN A 99 29.10 -2.42 13.50
N ASN A 100 29.84 -2.00 14.53
CA ASN A 100 30.30 -0.60 14.73
C ASN A 100 29.19 0.48 14.67
N LEU A 101 27.97 0.11 15.04
CA LEU A 101 26.82 1.02 15.07
C LEU A 101 26.04 0.90 16.38
N LYS A 102 25.44 2.01 16.82
CA LYS A 102 24.62 2.05 18.03
C LYS A 102 23.15 1.82 17.68
N VAL A 103 22.56 0.75 18.21
CA VAL A 103 21.14 0.41 17.98
C VAL A 103 20.24 1.06 19.04
N PHE A 104 19.21 1.78 18.60
CA PHE A 104 18.16 2.33 19.46
C PHE A 104 16.78 1.84 19.02
N SER A 105 16.12 1.12 19.92
CA SER A 105 14.74 0.69 19.72
C SER A 105 13.80 1.69 20.37
N ILE A 106 13.17 2.55 19.56
CA ILE A 106 12.42 3.72 20.01
C ILE A 106 10.98 3.33 20.39
N ILE A 107 10.87 2.51 21.43
CA ILE A 107 9.58 1.97 21.90
C ILE A 107 8.83 2.88 22.88
N ASN A 108 9.53 3.84 23.49
CA ASN A 108 8.97 4.75 24.47
C ASN A 108 9.76 6.06 24.59
N LYS A 109 9.18 7.05 25.29
CA LYS A 109 9.80 8.37 25.48
C LYS A 109 11.18 8.31 26.16
N LYS A 110 11.42 7.34 27.05
CA LYS A 110 12.72 7.17 27.73
C LYS A 110 13.81 6.81 26.71
N LYS A 111 13.53 5.87 25.80
CA LYS A 111 14.45 5.49 24.72
C LYS A 111 14.70 6.61 23.71
N ALA A 112 13.69 7.43 23.42
CA ALA A 112 13.91 8.65 22.62
C ALA A 112 14.85 9.65 23.31
N LYS A 113 14.65 9.91 24.61
CA LYS A 113 15.56 10.77 25.39
C LYS A 113 16.98 10.22 25.46
N GLU A 114 17.13 8.90 25.60
CA GLU A 114 18.43 8.21 25.57
C GLU A 114 19.16 8.44 24.24
N PHE A 115 18.45 8.33 23.11
CA PHE A 115 19.00 8.64 21.80
C PHE A 115 19.42 10.12 21.68
N ILE A 116 18.55 11.06 22.06
CA ILE A 116 18.83 12.50 21.97
C ILE A 116 20.07 12.85 22.80
N SER A 117 20.15 12.36 24.04
CA SER A 117 21.32 12.58 24.91
C SER A 117 22.60 12.01 24.33
N TRP A 118 22.53 10.82 23.74
CA TRP A 118 23.66 10.21 23.04
C TRP A 118 24.07 11.06 21.83
N PHE A 119 23.12 11.49 21.01
CA PHE A 119 23.35 12.32 19.83
C PHE A 119 24.07 13.62 20.22
N ASP A 120 23.56 14.34 21.23
CA ASP A 120 24.15 15.60 21.69
C ASP A 120 25.56 15.43 22.24
N LYS A 121 25.82 14.33 22.94
CA LYS A 121 27.17 13.99 23.39
C LYS A 121 28.11 13.83 22.18
N LYS A 122 27.66 13.15 21.12
CA LYS A 122 28.48 12.88 19.94
C LYS A 122 28.71 14.12 19.08
N VAL A 123 27.72 14.99 18.95
CA VAL A 123 27.89 16.29 18.31
C VAL A 123 28.90 17.15 19.10
N ARG A 124 28.84 17.16 20.44
CA ARG A 124 29.84 17.86 21.28
C ARG A 124 31.26 17.29 21.17
N GLU A 125 31.38 15.99 20.91
CA GLU A 125 32.66 15.32 20.59
C GLU A 125 33.13 15.61 19.14
N ASN A 126 32.50 16.55 18.44
CA ASN A 126 32.77 16.92 17.04
C ASN A 126 32.69 15.72 16.08
N LYS A 127 31.75 14.81 16.33
CA LYS A 127 31.43 13.68 15.45
C LYS A 127 30.29 14.05 14.50
N THR A 128 30.30 13.42 13.34
CA THR A 128 29.16 13.42 12.40
C THR A 128 28.38 12.13 12.61
N VAL A 129 27.07 12.24 12.81
CA VAL A 129 26.19 11.09 13.00
C VAL A 129 25.61 10.67 11.65
N ILE A 130 25.69 9.39 11.31
CA ILE A 130 24.93 8.80 10.22
C ILE A 130 23.76 8.06 10.85
N LEU A 131 22.56 8.61 10.66
CA LEU A 131 21.34 8.09 11.26
C LEU A 131 20.61 7.21 10.25
N HIS A 132 20.60 5.91 10.50
CA HIS A 132 19.86 4.93 9.72
C HIS A 132 18.48 4.74 10.32
N LEU A 133 17.42 5.03 9.56
CA LEU A 133 16.03 4.81 9.96
C LEU A 133 15.43 3.68 9.13
N ASP A 134 15.17 2.54 9.76
CA ASP A 134 14.51 1.39 9.13
C ASP A 134 12.99 1.49 9.22
N GLU A 135 12.31 0.96 8.20
CA GLU A 135 10.86 1.07 8.01
C GLU A 135 10.40 2.52 8.18
N CYS A 136 10.95 3.43 7.37
CA CYS A 136 10.73 4.87 7.49
C CYS A 136 9.27 5.30 7.23
N ASP A 137 8.38 4.41 6.84
CA ASP A 137 6.93 4.57 6.70
C ASP A 137 6.15 3.99 7.91
N HIS A 138 6.86 3.44 8.89
CA HIS A 138 6.28 2.80 10.06
C HIS A 138 6.63 3.53 11.37
N GLY A 139 5.63 3.69 12.25
CA GLY A 139 5.83 4.36 13.55
C GLY A 139 6.12 5.86 13.44
N THR A 140 5.84 6.43 12.27
CA THR A 140 6.03 7.83 11.87
C THR A 140 4.94 8.76 12.39
N GLY A 141 3.89 8.26 13.02
CA GLY A 141 2.76 9.11 13.37
C GLY A 141 3.08 10.23 14.33
N GLU A 142 2.33 11.33 14.23
CA GLU A 142 2.47 12.50 15.12
C GLU A 142 2.53 12.10 16.61
N ASN A 143 1.71 11.12 17.02
CA ASN A 143 1.63 10.63 18.39
C ASN A 143 2.64 9.53 18.75
N GLN A 144 3.38 9.01 17.77
CA GLN A 144 4.37 7.95 17.98
C GLN A 144 5.64 8.49 18.66
N THR A 145 6.63 7.65 18.84
CA THR A 145 7.85 8.04 19.55
C THR A 145 8.92 8.58 18.58
N LEU A 146 8.96 8.11 17.33
CA LEU A 146 9.88 8.63 16.32
C LEU A 146 9.59 10.10 15.95
N SER A 147 8.33 10.52 15.95
CA SER A 147 7.95 11.93 15.73
C SER A 147 8.54 12.91 16.73
N LYS A 148 8.99 12.43 17.90
CA LYS A 148 9.67 13.26 18.91
C LYS A 148 11.16 13.40 18.64
N ILE A 149 11.73 12.52 17.82
CA ILE A 149 13.14 12.52 17.44
C ILE A 149 13.32 13.27 16.12
N TRP A 150 12.46 13.03 15.14
CA TRP A 150 12.64 13.54 13.78
C TRP A 150 12.84 15.06 13.71
N PRO A 151 11.99 15.92 14.32
CA PRO A 151 12.22 17.38 14.31
C PRO A 151 13.53 17.81 14.96
N TYR A 152 14.07 17.00 15.88
CA TYR A 152 15.33 17.29 16.57
C TYR A 152 16.55 17.08 15.67
N VAL A 153 16.48 16.12 14.75
CA VAL A 153 17.63 15.68 13.94
C VAL A 153 17.52 16.06 12.47
N ARG A 154 16.32 16.27 11.92
CA ARG A 154 16.10 16.33 10.47
C ARG A 154 16.84 17.48 9.76
N ASP A 155 17.12 18.58 10.46
CA ASP A 155 17.73 19.80 9.90
C ASP A 155 19.10 20.13 10.53
N LYS A 156 19.72 19.20 11.27
CA LYS A 156 21.03 19.44 11.90
C LYS A 156 22.17 19.26 10.88
N ASN A 157 23.22 20.08 10.98
CA ASN A 157 24.38 20.01 10.08
C ASN A 157 25.34 18.84 10.38
N ASN A 158 25.30 18.29 11.60
CA ASN A 158 26.18 17.22 12.05
C ASN A 158 25.57 15.82 11.86
N ILE A 159 24.56 15.70 11.00
CA ILE A 159 23.89 14.43 10.74
C ILE A 159 23.55 14.25 9.26
N THR A 160 23.67 13.02 8.78
CA THR A 160 23.04 12.58 7.54
C THR A 160 22.01 11.50 7.89
N ASN A 161 20.79 11.67 7.43
CA ASN A 161 19.68 10.74 7.64
C ASN A 161 19.57 9.81 6.43
N ILE A 162 19.73 8.50 6.64
CA ILE A 162 19.46 7.48 5.62
C ILE A 162 18.17 6.75 6.00
N LEU A 163 17.15 6.91 5.16
CA LEU A 163 15.81 6.36 5.35
C LEU A 163 15.66 5.12 4.48
N TYR A 164 15.18 4.01 5.04
CA TYR A 164 14.99 2.76 4.32
C TYR A 164 13.53 2.33 4.40
N SER A 165 12.92 2.04 3.25
CA SER A 165 11.64 1.33 3.21
C SER A 165 11.41 0.61 1.89
N ALA A 166 10.57 -0.43 1.92
CA ALA A 166 9.99 -1.00 0.70
C ALA A 166 8.81 -0.17 0.19
N THR A 167 8.18 0.60 1.08
CA THR A 167 6.95 1.36 0.85
C THR A 167 7.13 2.78 1.39
N PRO A 168 8.03 3.60 0.78
CA PRO A 168 8.46 4.88 1.31
C PRO A 168 7.44 6.02 1.10
N GLU A 169 6.20 5.72 0.74
CA GLU A 169 5.24 6.70 0.24
C GLU A 169 4.98 7.83 1.24
N GLU A 170 5.05 7.57 2.55
CA GLU A 170 4.86 8.63 3.54
C GLU A 170 5.95 9.72 3.47
N VAL A 171 7.17 9.36 3.08
CA VAL A 171 8.27 10.32 2.86
C VAL A 171 8.10 10.98 1.50
N LEU A 172 7.82 10.20 0.44
CA LEU A 172 7.67 10.74 -0.93
C LEU A 172 6.56 11.80 -1.01
N PHE A 173 5.40 11.56 -0.39
CA PHE A 173 4.29 12.51 -0.42
C PHE A 173 4.34 13.58 0.68
N SER A 174 5.45 13.69 1.42
CA SER A 174 5.62 14.73 2.45
C SER A 174 6.27 16.01 1.95
N GLY A 175 6.96 15.97 0.80
CA GLY A 175 7.82 17.05 0.34
C GLY A 175 9.15 17.16 1.08
N GLU A 176 9.53 16.18 1.92
CA GLU A 176 10.88 16.12 2.54
C GLU A 176 11.99 15.83 1.52
N ILE A 177 11.64 15.28 0.36
CA ILE A 177 12.53 14.86 -0.71
C ILE A 177 11.88 15.22 -2.04
N GLY A 178 12.64 15.85 -2.93
CA GLY A 178 12.21 16.13 -4.31
C GLY A 178 12.04 14.81 -5.06
N ASP A 179 10.88 14.61 -5.64
CA ASP A 179 10.59 13.42 -6.45
C ASP A 179 10.59 13.86 -7.92
N PRO A 180 11.58 13.42 -8.73
CA PRO A 180 11.70 13.84 -10.12
C PRO A 180 10.48 13.49 -10.99
N ASP A 181 9.66 12.50 -10.59
CA ASP A 181 8.43 12.11 -11.30
C ASP A 181 7.17 12.87 -10.82
N TYR A 182 7.25 13.57 -9.68
CA TYR A 182 6.13 14.29 -9.06
C TYR A 182 6.35 15.81 -8.91
N ASP A 183 7.54 16.31 -9.24
CA ASP A 183 7.96 17.71 -9.15
C ASP A 183 7.40 18.59 -10.28
N THR A 184 6.08 18.82 -10.27
CA THR A 184 5.47 19.91 -11.07
C THR A 184 4.96 21.08 -10.25
N MET A 185 5.07 21.07 -8.90
CA MET A 185 4.52 22.16 -8.07
C MET A 185 5.33 22.60 -6.84
N ILE A 186 6.50 22.04 -6.55
CA ILE A 186 7.34 22.53 -5.44
C ILE A 186 8.64 23.09 -6.03
N ASN A 187 8.53 24.33 -6.53
CA ASN A 187 9.69 25.16 -6.85
C ASN A 187 10.33 25.60 -5.53
N ASP A 188 11.38 24.87 -5.12
CA ASP A 188 12.53 25.28 -4.27
C ASP A 188 13.11 24.06 -3.51
N PHE A 189 13.34 22.93 -4.19
CA PHE A 189 13.98 21.80 -3.54
C PHE A 189 15.47 22.08 -3.30
N ASP A 190 15.84 22.20 -2.02
CA ASP A 190 17.19 22.14 -1.50
C ASP A 190 17.95 20.96 -2.13
N ASN A 191 19.14 21.22 -2.70
CA ASN A 191 20.10 20.24 -3.24
C ASN A 191 20.62 19.21 -2.20
N ASP A 192 20.02 19.15 -1.01
CA ASP A 192 20.51 18.42 0.17
C ASP A 192 19.81 17.07 0.40
N SER A 193 18.89 16.65 -0.47
CA SER A 193 18.17 15.37 -0.36
C SER A 193 18.23 14.56 -1.65
N VAL A 194 18.27 13.22 -1.54
CA VAL A 194 18.28 12.31 -2.70
C VAL A 194 17.37 11.10 -2.48
N TYR A 195 16.68 10.70 -3.55
CA TYR A 195 15.94 9.44 -3.65
C TYR A 195 16.75 8.43 -4.48
N ILE A 196 16.87 7.20 -3.97
CA ILE A 196 17.62 6.12 -4.61
C ILE A 196 16.77 4.84 -4.56
N GLU A 197 16.61 4.19 -5.69
CA GLU A 197 15.96 2.88 -5.77
C GLU A 197 17.01 1.76 -5.83
N TYR A 198 16.89 0.78 -4.94
CA TYR A 198 17.71 -0.42 -4.97
C TYR A 198 17.06 -1.51 -5.79
N ILE A 199 17.75 -1.92 -6.85
CA ILE A 199 17.37 -3.07 -7.67
C ILE A 199 18.15 -4.30 -7.17
N PRO A 200 17.48 -5.32 -6.61
CA PRO A 200 18.13 -6.54 -6.14
C PRO A 200 18.79 -7.33 -7.29
N PRO A 201 19.75 -8.23 -7.00
CA PRO A 201 20.40 -9.04 -8.03
C PRO A 201 19.46 -10.11 -8.61
N GLU A 202 19.86 -10.74 -9.72
CA GLU A 202 19.07 -11.74 -10.47
C GLU A 202 18.58 -12.95 -9.63
N GLY A 203 19.28 -13.28 -8.55
CA GLY A 203 18.88 -14.32 -7.60
C GLY A 203 17.65 -13.98 -6.77
N TYR A 204 17.17 -12.74 -6.78
CA TYR A 204 16.01 -12.27 -6.02
C TYR A 204 14.69 -12.60 -6.74
N CYS A 205 13.84 -13.39 -6.09
CA CYS A 205 12.50 -13.73 -6.59
C CYS A 205 11.47 -12.76 -6.01
N GLY A 206 11.42 -11.54 -6.56
CA GLY A 206 10.52 -10.46 -6.15
C GLY A 206 9.10 -10.53 -6.70
N ALA A 207 8.30 -9.49 -6.42
CA ALA A 207 6.91 -9.39 -6.90
C ALA A 207 6.77 -9.58 -8.42
N ASP A 208 7.66 -8.97 -9.20
CA ASP A 208 7.71 -9.10 -10.67
C ASP A 208 7.83 -10.57 -11.12
N ARG A 209 8.76 -11.31 -10.50
CA ARG A 209 8.96 -12.73 -10.82
C ARG A 209 7.70 -13.57 -10.56
N PHE A 210 6.99 -13.34 -9.46
CA PHE A 210 5.76 -14.05 -9.15
C PHE A 210 4.61 -13.69 -10.10
N LEU A 211 4.56 -12.45 -10.60
CA LEU A 211 3.58 -12.01 -11.60
C LEU A 211 3.86 -12.65 -12.96
N GLN A 212 5.11 -12.66 -13.41
CA GLN A 212 5.54 -13.27 -14.68
C GLN A 212 5.22 -14.78 -14.73
N GLU A 213 5.39 -15.48 -13.61
CA GLU A 213 5.08 -16.91 -13.48
C GLU A 213 3.57 -17.19 -13.28
N GLY A 214 2.72 -16.15 -13.29
CA GLY A 214 1.27 -16.31 -13.15
C GLY A 214 0.83 -16.85 -11.78
N LEU A 215 1.64 -16.62 -10.73
CA LEU A 215 1.40 -17.18 -9.39
C LEU A 215 0.60 -16.25 -8.47
N VAL A 216 0.35 -15.00 -8.89
CA VAL A 216 -0.43 -14.03 -8.10
C VAL A 216 -1.86 -13.97 -8.63
N HIS A 217 -2.81 -14.19 -7.74
CA HIS A 217 -4.24 -14.21 -8.03
C HIS A 217 -4.97 -13.26 -7.08
N GLU A 218 -6.05 -12.65 -7.56
CA GLU A 218 -6.90 -11.82 -6.70
C GLU A 218 -7.60 -12.70 -5.67
N ALA A 219 -7.47 -12.36 -4.39
CA ALA A 219 -8.11 -13.07 -3.30
C ALA A 219 -9.60 -12.75 -3.24
N LEU A 220 -10.42 -13.78 -3.16
CA LEU A 220 -11.80 -13.73 -2.72
C LEU A 220 -11.88 -14.18 -1.25
N PRO A 221 -12.97 -13.91 -0.51
CA PRO A 221 -13.17 -14.51 0.81
C PRO A 221 -12.92 -16.02 0.77
N PHE A 222 -12.13 -16.56 1.71
CA PHE A 222 -11.82 -17.99 1.74
C PHE A 222 -13.05 -18.84 2.13
N PHE A 223 -13.93 -18.25 2.92
CA PHE A 223 -15.20 -18.81 3.35
C PHE A 223 -16.25 -17.69 3.36
N GLU A 224 -17.51 -18.08 3.33
CA GLU A 224 -18.66 -17.17 3.26
C GLU A 224 -19.83 -17.70 4.08
N LYS A 225 -20.70 -16.77 4.49
CA LYS A 225 -21.94 -17.08 5.22
C LYS A 225 -23.11 -17.12 4.24
N ILE A 226 -23.73 -18.29 4.06
CA ILE A 226 -24.89 -18.52 3.20
C ILE A 226 -26.03 -19.08 4.05
N ASN A 227 -27.17 -18.39 4.10
CA ASN A 227 -28.36 -18.82 4.85
C ASN A 227 -28.02 -19.20 6.31
N ASP A 228 -27.30 -18.32 6.99
CA ASP A 228 -26.79 -18.50 8.36
C ASP A 228 -25.79 -19.63 8.61
N THR A 229 -25.34 -20.31 7.56
CA THR A 229 -24.31 -21.36 7.64
C THR A 229 -23.03 -20.91 6.96
N TYR A 230 -21.88 -21.16 7.59
CA TYR A 230 -20.58 -20.90 6.95
C TYR A 230 -20.21 -22.04 6.00
N LYS A 231 -19.69 -21.69 4.82
CA LYS A 231 -19.17 -22.64 3.83
C LYS A 231 -17.85 -22.14 3.26
N ILE A 232 -16.97 -23.06 2.85
CA ILE A 232 -15.78 -22.70 2.07
C ILE A 232 -16.23 -22.13 0.72
N SER A 233 -15.63 -21.01 0.31
CA SER A 233 -15.96 -20.37 -0.96
C SER A 233 -15.47 -21.19 -2.16
N SER A 234 -15.96 -20.90 -3.37
CA SER A 234 -15.48 -21.58 -4.58
C SER A 234 -13.96 -21.50 -4.75
N GLN A 235 -13.35 -20.33 -4.51
CA GLN A 235 -11.90 -20.17 -4.56
C GLN A 235 -11.21 -20.95 -3.43
N GLY A 236 -11.76 -20.96 -2.22
CA GLY A 236 -11.22 -21.76 -1.12
C GLY A 236 -11.18 -23.25 -1.45
N LYS A 237 -12.25 -23.79 -2.07
CA LYS A 237 -12.32 -25.19 -2.51
C LYS A 237 -11.29 -25.50 -3.60
N GLU A 238 -11.13 -24.62 -4.57
CA GLU A 238 -10.13 -24.75 -5.63
C GLU A 238 -8.70 -24.82 -5.06
N ILE A 239 -8.39 -23.95 -4.09
CA ILE A 239 -7.07 -23.92 -3.44
C ILE A 239 -6.82 -25.23 -2.67
N ILE A 240 -7.80 -25.69 -1.90
CA ILE A 240 -7.73 -26.93 -1.11
C ILE A 240 -7.50 -28.13 -2.03
N GLU A 241 -8.29 -28.24 -3.10
CA GLU A 241 -8.18 -29.34 -4.05
C GLU A 241 -6.84 -29.30 -4.79
N GLY A 242 -6.38 -28.12 -5.20
CA GLY A 242 -5.07 -27.94 -5.83
C GLY A 242 -3.91 -28.32 -4.90
N LEU A 243 -4.02 -28.09 -3.58
CA LEU A 243 -3.03 -28.58 -2.61
C LEU A 243 -2.99 -30.10 -2.60
N ARG A 244 -4.14 -30.77 -2.50
CA ARG A 244 -4.21 -32.24 -2.50
C ARG A 244 -3.57 -32.80 -3.77
N GLN A 245 -3.94 -32.28 -4.92
CA GLN A 245 -3.36 -32.69 -6.19
C GLN A 245 -1.84 -32.47 -6.21
N ASN A 246 -1.33 -31.37 -5.65
CA ASN A 246 0.11 -31.12 -5.56
C ASN A 246 0.83 -32.17 -4.69
N MET A 247 0.20 -32.66 -3.62
CA MET A 247 0.79 -33.65 -2.73
C MET A 247 0.84 -35.05 -3.34
N PHE A 248 -0.15 -35.42 -4.16
CA PHE A 248 -0.29 -36.77 -4.73
C PHE A 248 0.21 -36.91 -6.18
N ASN A 249 0.58 -35.81 -6.84
CA ASN A 249 1.10 -35.89 -8.20
C ASN A 249 2.58 -36.30 -8.20
N ASP A 250 2.84 -37.58 -8.49
CA ASP A 250 4.19 -38.17 -8.51
C ASP A 250 5.13 -37.59 -9.59
N GLY A 251 4.61 -36.75 -10.50
CA GLY A 251 5.41 -36.01 -11.49
C GLY A 251 5.94 -34.65 -11.00
N MET A 252 5.59 -34.19 -9.80
CA MET A 252 6.00 -32.87 -9.30
C MET A 252 7.31 -32.94 -8.48
N PRO A 253 8.31 -32.08 -8.77
CA PRO A 253 9.61 -32.10 -8.08
C PRO A 253 9.54 -31.65 -6.60
N THR A 254 8.44 -31.04 -6.16
CA THR A 254 8.23 -30.63 -4.76
C THR A 254 6.81 -30.95 -4.30
N LYS A 255 6.67 -31.87 -3.32
CA LYS A 255 5.40 -32.17 -2.64
C LYS A 255 5.18 -31.12 -1.54
N ARG A 256 4.52 -30.01 -1.89
CA ARG A 256 4.21 -28.91 -0.94
C ARG A 256 2.91 -29.25 -0.24
N ASN A 257 2.91 -29.19 1.09
CA ASN A 257 1.77 -29.64 1.90
C ASN A 257 1.19 -28.56 2.83
N ILE A 258 1.65 -27.31 2.73
CA ILE A 258 1.17 -26.21 3.60
C ILE A 258 0.33 -25.21 2.80
N LEU A 259 -0.88 -24.95 3.29
CA LEU A 259 -1.70 -23.80 2.93
C LEU A 259 -1.66 -22.78 4.06
N ALA A 260 -1.10 -21.59 3.80
CA ALA A 260 -1.02 -20.51 4.76
C ALA A 260 -2.19 -19.53 4.58
N LEU A 261 -3.02 -19.38 5.59
CA LEU A 261 -4.25 -18.58 5.53
C LEU A 261 -4.22 -17.44 6.55
N ARG A 262 -4.43 -16.20 6.07
CA ARG A 262 -4.52 -15.01 6.90
C ARG A 262 -5.92 -14.42 6.86
N LEU A 263 -6.64 -14.53 7.99
CA LEU A 263 -8.02 -14.10 8.12
C LEU A 263 -8.12 -12.76 8.89
N SER A 264 -7.55 -11.70 8.31
CA SER A 264 -7.43 -10.39 8.96
C SER A 264 -8.62 -9.43 8.75
N TYR A 265 -9.65 -9.84 7.99
CA TYR A 265 -10.84 -9.03 7.73
C TYR A 265 -11.93 -9.23 8.79
N SER A 266 -12.85 -8.27 8.86
CA SER A 266 -14.08 -8.37 9.65
C SER A 266 -15.26 -8.52 8.70
N GLU A 267 -16.17 -9.44 9.01
CA GLU A 267 -17.49 -9.45 8.39
C GLU A 267 -18.26 -8.21 8.86
N LEU A 268 -18.98 -7.56 7.96
CA LEU A 268 -19.51 -6.21 8.14
C LEU A 268 -20.39 -6.07 9.41
N GLY A 269 -20.14 -5.02 10.21
CA GLY A 269 -21.06 -4.54 11.26
C GLY A 269 -20.81 -5.14 12.65
N GLY A 270 -21.01 -4.31 13.68
CA GLY A 270 -20.89 -4.69 15.09
C GLY A 270 -20.43 -3.51 15.96
N ASN A 271 -20.94 -3.43 17.19
CA ASN A 271 -20.49 -2.44 18.17
C ASN A 271 -19.01 -2.70 18.55
N LYS A 272 -18.27 -1.66 18.99
CA LYS A 272 -16.83 -1.76 19.34
C LYS A 272 -16.48 -2.92 20.29
N GLY A 273 -17.43 -3.37 21.12
CA GLY A 273 -17.26 -4.52 22.03
C GLY A 273 -17.29 -5.91 21.36
N GLU A 274 -17.88 -6.06 20.18
CA GLU A 274 -18.02 -7.33 19.46
C GLU A 274 -16.96 -7.52 18.35
N MET A 275 -16.12 -6.52 18.12
CA MET A 275 -15.12 -6.51 17.04
C MET A 275 -14.17 -7.71 17.06
N LYS A 276 -13.91 -8.33 18.21
CA LYS A 276 -13.13 -9.59 18.28
C LYS A 276 -13.92 -10.77 17.73
N LYS A 277 -15.19 -10.96 18.13
CA LYS A 277 -16.03 -12.06 17.66
C LYS A 277 -16.32 -11.96 16.15
N ASN A 278 -16.37 -10.75 15.61
CA ASN A 278 -16.69 -10.51 14.19
C ASN A 278 -15.45 -10.59 13.26
N LYS A 279 -14.26 -10.93 13.78
CA LYS A 279 -13.12 -11.21 12.90
C LYS A 279 -13.31 -12.56 12.22
N ALA A 280 -13.00 -12.59 10.93
CA ALA A 280 -13.12 -13.78 10.09
C ALA A 280 -12.39 -14.99 10.68
N MET A 281 -11.21 -14.79 11.28
CA MET A 281 -10.47 -15.88 11.94
C MET A 281 -11.30 -16.60 13.01
N TYR A 282 -11.98 -15.87 13.90
CA TYR A 282 -12.74 -16.51 14.98
C TYR A 282 -13.99 -17.19 14.44
N GLN A 283 -14.68 -16.58 13.47
CA GLN A 283 -15.82 -17.21 12.79
C GLN A 283 -15.40 -18.49 12.06
N PHE A 284 -14.24 -18.47 11.40
CA PHE A 284 -13.70 -19.64 10.72
C PHE A 284 -13.37 -20.76 11.71
N LEU A 285 -12.60 -20.47 12.76
CA LEU A 285 -12.17 -21.47 13.75
C LEU A 285 -13.35 -22.02 14.57
N SER A 286 -14.36 -21.21 14.89
CA SER A 286 -15.55 -21.69 15.63
C SER A 286 -16.49 -22.55 14.79
N ASN A 287 -16.35 -22.52 13.47
CA ASN A 287 -17.20 -23.25 12.52
C ASN A 287 -16.41 -24.28 11.71
N ILE A 288 -15.22 -24.68 12.19
CA ILE A 288 -14.31 -25.54 11.43
C ILE A 288 -14.91 -26.92 11.09
N ASP A 289 -15.83 -27.40 11.93
CA ASP A 289 -16.55 -28.66 11.71
C ASP A 289 -17.63 -28.57 10.63
N ASN A 290 -18.04 -27.35 10.26
CA ASN A 290 -18.95 -27.11 9.13
C ASN A 290 -18.23 -27.15 7.78
N PHE A 291 -16.90 -27.33 7.76
CA PHE A 291 -16.08 -27.37 6.56
C PHE A 291 -15.60 -28.81 6.29
N PRO A 292 -16.43 -29.68 5.67
CA PRO A 292 -16.05 -31.05 5.36
C PRO A 292 -14.84 -31.12 4.43
N GLU A 293 -14.61 -30.08 3.61
CA GLU A 293 -13.44 -29.95 2.74
C GLU A 293 -12.12 -29.85 3.51
N LEU A 294 -12.13 -29.69 4.83
CA LEU A 294 -10.93 -29.63 5.68
C LEU A 294 -10.78 -30.86 6.59
N SER A 295 -11.61 -31.88 6.42
CA SER A 295 -11.67 -33.08 7.31
C SER A 295 -10.32 -33.77 7.53
N ASP A 296 -9.47 -33.79 6.51
CA ASP A 296 -8.13 -34.40 6.46
C ASP A 296 -6.98 -33.43 6.79
N PHE A 297 -7.26 -32.16 7.10
CA PHE A 297 -6.23 -31.16 7.39
C PHE A 297 -5.80 -31.16 8.85
N LEU A 298 -4.49 -31.04 9.07
CA LEU A 298 -3.95 -30.58 10.34
C LEU A 298 -4.05 -29.05 10.41
N ILE A 299 -4.80 -28.54 11.39
CA ILE A 299 -5.04 -27.11 11.53
C ILE A 299 -4.16 -26.56 12.64
N VAL A 300 -3.21 -25.70 12.27
CA VAL A 300 -2.25 -25.11 13.18
C VAL A 300 -2.47 -23.61 13.26
N VAL A 301 -2.62 -23.09 14.49
CA VAL A 301 -2.87 -21.67 14.76
C VAL A 301 -1.73 -21.11 15.62
N ASP A 302 -1.10 -20.03 15.17
CA ASP A 302 -0.03 -19.36 15.94
C ASP A 302 -0.59 -18.50 17.08
N LYS A 303 -0.99 -19.15 18.17
CA LYS A 303 -1.47 -18.53 19.40
C LYS A 303 -0.84 -19.19 20.62
N SER A 304 -0.55 -18.39 21.65
CA SER A 304 -0.23 -18.92 22.98
C SER A 304 -1.44 -19.66 23.56
N GLU A 305 -1.20 -20.71 24.35
CA GLU A 305 -2.14 -21.68 24.96
C GLU A 305 -3.39 -21.11 25.68
N ASN A 306 -3.54 -19.78 25.81
CA ASN A 306 -4.56 -19.10 26.60
C ASN A 306 -5.73 -18.46 25.81
N GLU A 307 -5.92 -18.77 24.52
CA GLU A 307 -7.13 -18.35 23.79
C GLU A 307 -8.14 -19.51 23.69
N ASN A 308 -9.41 -19.26 24.04
CA ASN A 308 -10.54 -20.20 24.14
C ASN A 308 -10.96 -20.89 22.81
N ILE A 309 -10.04 -21.47 22.05
CA ILE A 309 -10.34 -22.31 20.89
C ILE A 309 -10.46 -23.75 21.38
N LYS A 310 -11.68 -24.16 21.73
CA LYS A 310 -11.98 -25.53 22.17
C LYS A 310 -12.45 -26.36 20.97
N ASN A 311 -11.52 -26.83 20.15
CA ASN A 311 -11.80 -27.78 19.09
C ASN A 311 -10.62 -28.76 18.96
N GLU A 312 -10.91 -30.07 19.01
CA GLU A 312 -9.89 -31.13 19.02
C GLU A 312 -9.08 -31.22 17.72
N ARG A 313 -9.60 -30.66 16.61
CA ARG A 313 -8.91 -30.63 15.31
C ARG A 313 -7.95 -29.45 15.16
N ILE A 314 -7.90 -28.54 16.13
CA ILE A 314 -7.09 -27.33 16.09
C ILE A 314 -5.93 -27.44 17.08
N THR A 315 -4.71 -27.40 16.56
CA THR A 315 -3.49 -27.28 17.37
C THR A 315 -3.13 -25.80 17.52
N SER A 316 -3.25 -25.28 18.73
CA SER A 316 -2.78 -23.93 19.07
C SER A 316 -1.36 -24.02 19.66
N GLU A 317 -0.37 -23.49 18.95
CA GLU A 317 1.01 -23.51 19.42
C GLU A 317 1.76 -22.22 19.05
N LYS A 318 2.89 -21.97 19.71
CA LYS A 318 3.77 -20.87 19.36
C LYS A 318 4.72 -21.30 18.25
N ILE A 319 4.46 -20.83 17.04
CA ILE A 319 5.18 -21.24 15.84
C ILE A 319 6.59 -20.64 15.80
N GLN A 320 7.60 -21.48 15.54
CA GLN A 320 8.98 -21.04 15.38
C GLN A 320 9.28 -20.71 13.91
N TRP A 321 8.67 -19.63 13.41
CA TRP A 321 8.68 -19.21 12.01
C TRP A 321 10.04 -19.27 11.31
N SER A 322 11.07 -18.77 11.98
CA SER A 322 12.43 -18.66 11.45
C SER A 322 13.31 -19.89 11.70
N ASN A 323 12.79 -20.95 12.33
CA ASN A 323 13.56 -22.15 12.66
C ASN A 323 13.29 -23.28 11.65
N LYS A 324 14.27 -23.56 10.79
CA LYS A 324 14.18 -24.66 9.82
C LYS A 324 13.90 -26.02 10.48
N LYS A 325 14.55 -26.33 11.62
CA LYS A 325 14.35 -27.59 12.34
C LYS A 325 12.94 -27.76 12.89
N TYR A 326 12.24 -26.67 13.18
CA TYR A 326 10.83 -26.75 13.56
C TYR A 326 10.00 -27.24 12.37
N TRP A 327 10.23 -26.69 11.18
CA TRP A 327 9.53 -27.09 9.97
C TRP A 327 9.91 -28.47 9.47
N ASP A 328 11.17 -28.90 9.63
CA ASP A 328 11.62 -30.24 9.24
C ASP A 328 10.95 -31.34 10.08
N ARG A 329 10.45 -31.02 11.29
CA ARG A 329 9.74 -31.97 12.17
C ARG A 329 8.24 -32.11 11.86
N GLN A 330 7.67 -31.20 11.08
CA GLN A 330 6.25 -31.26 10.73
C GLN A 330 6.01 -32.36 9.70
N THR A 331 4.88 -33.07 9.78
CA THR A 331 4.49 -34.15 8.85
C THR A 331 4.61 -33.70 7.38
N PRO A 332 5.33 -34.43 6.51
CA PRO A 332 5.41 -34.09 5.09
C PRO A 332 4.26 -34.67 4.26
N THR A 333 3.46 -35.57 4.83
CA THR A 333 2.47 -36.39 4.11
C THR A 333 1.03 -35.93 4.30
N GLU A 334 0.74 -35.13 5.33
CA GLU A 334 -0.60 -34.64 5.62
C GLU A 334 -0.73 -33.16 5.25
N PRO A 335 -1.89 -32.72 4.73
CA PRO A 335 -2.10 -31.32 4.41
C PRO A 335 -2.20 -30.49 5.70
N ILE A 336 -1.47 -29.38 5.75
CA ILE A 336 -1.41 -28.47 6.90
C ILE A 336 -2.10 -27.15 6.52
N LEU A 337 -3.16 -26.80 7.25
CA LEU A 337 -3.76 -25.48 7.19
C LEU A 337 -3.16 -24.62 8.31
N LEU A 338 -2.32 -23.69 7.92
CA LEU A 338 -1.61 -22.80 8.81
C LEU A 338 -2.34 -21.47 8.91
N ILE A 339 -2.96 -21.20 10.06
CA ILE A 339 -3.69 -19.96 10.30
C ILE A 339 -2.75 -18.91 10.91
N ILE A 340 -2.56 -17.82 10.15
CA ILE A 340 -1.62 -16.76 10.47
C ILE A 340 -2.37 -15.55 11.04
N ASP A 341 -2.06 -15.18 12.30
CA ASP A 341 -2.54 -13.95 12.96
C ASP A 341 -1.41 -12.90 13.09
N GLN A 342 -1.62 -11.83 13.86
CA GLN A 342 -0.69 -10.72 14.11
C GLN A 342 0.67 -11.14 14.70
N THR A 343 0.78 -12.35 15.23
CA THR A 343 2.01 -12.98 15.75
C THR A 343 3.04 -13.23 14.65
N CYS A 344 2.60 -13.58 13.43
CA CYS A 344 3.42 -13.56 12.22
C CYS A 344 3.45 -12.16 11.61
N SER A 345 4.36 -11.36 12.14
CA SER A 345 4.44 -9.93 11.89
C SER A 345 5.29 -9.56 10.68
N ARG A 346 5.21 -8.30 10.20
CA ARG A 346 5.79 -7.85 8.91
C ARG A 346 7.25 -8.27 8.65
N SER A 347 8.08 -8.42 9.69
CA SER A 347 9.49 -8.84 9.60
C SER A 347 9.74 -10.36 9.73
N THR A 348 8.72 -11.16 9.99
CA THR A 348 8.86 -12.61 10.22
C THR A 348 9.21 -13.35 8.93
N GLU A 349 10.37 -14.01 8.92
CA GLU A 349 10.82 -14.89 7.85
C GLU A 349 10.17 -16.27 7.98
N LEU A 350 9.62 -16.80 6.89
CA LEU A 350 9.03 -18.14 6.85
C LEU A 350 10.07 -19.13 6.35
N LYS A 351 10.75 -19.87 7.23
CA LYS A 351 11.78 -20.86 6.82
C LYS A 351 11.24 -22.18 6.26
N CYS A 352 10.01 -22.17 5.73
CA CYS A 352 9.32 -23.32 5.15
C CYS A 352 8.83 -23.07 3.71
N HIS A 353 9.39 -22.11 2.97
CA HIS A 353 8.95 -21.80 1.60
C HIS A 353 8.90 -23.02 0.68
N ASN A 354 9.79 -24.00 0.85
CA ASN A 354 9.81 -25.25 0.10
C ASN A 354 8.61 -26.17 0.37
N ARG A 355 7.83 -25.90 1.42
CA ARG A 355 6.66 -26.67 1.83
C ARG A 355 5.34 -25.95 1.59
N ILE A 356 5.37 -24.63 1.40
CA ILE A 356 4.16 -23.81 1.17
C ILE A 356 3.69 -24.00 -0.26
N TYR A 357 2.48 -24.50 -0.44
CA TYR A 357 1.81 -24.56 -1.74
C TYR A 357 1.21 -23.20 -2.09
N ALA A 358 0.45 -22.62 -1.16
CA ALA A 358 -0.22 -21.35 -1.37
C ALA A 358 -0.31 -20.51 -0.10
N THR A 359 -0.38 -19.19 -0.28
CA THR A 359 -0.74 -18.21 0.74
C THR A 359 -2.04 -17.50 0.35
N HIS A 360 -2.96 -17.30 1.30
CA HIS A 360 -4.21 -16.58 1.08
C HIS A 360 -4.38 -15.45 2.11
N ASP A 361 -4.58 -14.21 1.64
CA ASP A 361 -4.78 -13.01 2.46
C ASP A 361 -5.81 -12.08 1.81
N TYR A 362 -7.09 -12.40 1.98
CA TYR A 362 -8.19 -11.53 1.55
C TYR A 362 -8.41 -10.37 2.52
N ARG A 363 -8.60 -9.16 1.97
CA ARG A 363 -8.93 -7.95 2.74
C ARG A 363 -9.90 -7.06 1.99
N ASN A 364 -10.93 -6.58 2.69
CA ASN A 364 -11.84 -5.54 2.18
C ASN A 364 -11.28 -4.11 2.30
N ARG A 365 -10.17 -3.95 3.02
CA ARG A 365 -9.40 -2.70 3.13
C ARG A 365 -7.93 -2.98 2.89
N ILE A 366 -7.36 -2.34 1.89
CA ILE A 366 -5.98 -2.54 1.44
C ILE A 366 -5.22 -1.24 1.65
N GLN A 367 -4.33 -1.23 2.63
CA GLN A 367 -3.31 -0.19 2.78
C GLN A 367 -2.00 -0.74 2.20
N PHE A 368 -1.48 -0.13 1.14
CA PHE A 368 -0.33 -0.63 0.38
C PHE A 368 0.83 -1.06 1.27
N GLY A 369 1.39 -0.16 2.10
CA GLY A 369 2.52 -0.49 2.98
C GLY A 369 2.27 -1.65 3.95
N THR A 370 1.02 -1.83 4.38
CA THR A 370 0.63 -2.94 5.26
C THR A 370 0.42 -4.26 4.51
N VAL A 371 -0.13 -4.20 3.29
CA VAL A 371 -0.51 -5.38 2.51
C VAL A 371 0.65 -5.91 1.71
N SER A 372 1.46 -5.06 1.07
CA SER A 372 2.69 -5.44 0.37
C SER A 372 3.59 -6.27 1.30
N GLN A 373 3.95 -5.73 2.47
CA GLN A 373 4.79 -6.43 3.45
C GLN A 373 4.17 -7.75 3.96
N ALA A 374 2.84 -7.87 3.97
CA ALA A 374 2.14 -9.06 4.43
C ALA A 374 2.08 -10.17 3.38
N GLN A 375 1.79 -9.82 2.13
CA GLN A 375 1.56 -10.77 1.04
C GLN A 375 2.86 -11.15 0.33
N GLU A 376 3.86 -10.25 0.32
CA GLU A 376 5.18 -10.50 -0.27
C GLU A 376 6.10 -11.35 0.61
N ARG A 377 5.56 -12.05 1.62
CA ARG A 377 6.32 -13.01 2.42
C ARG A 377 6.86 -14.17 1.62
N ALA A 378 6.22 -14.52 0.51
CA ALA A 378 6.68 -15.57 -0.39
C ALA A 378 7.98 -15.19 -1.11
N ILE A 379 8.34 -13.90 -1.18
CA ILE A 379 9.59 -13.43 -1.77
C ILE A 379 10.80 -14.04 -1.04
N HIS A 380 11.79 -14.42 -1.83
CA HIS A 380 13.01 -15.08 -1.37
C HIS A 380 14.15 -14.92 -2.38
N TYR A 381 15.36 -15.25 -1.97
CA TYR A 381 16.47 -15.49 -2.89
C TYR A 381 16.50 -16.96 -3.31
N LYS A 382 16.74 -17.24 -4.60
CA LYS A 382 16.84 -18.62 -5.15
C LYS A 382 17.83 -19.46 -4.35
N ASP A 383 18.98 -18.89 -4.03
CA ASP A 383 20.06 -19.57 -3.30
C ASP A 383 19.64 -20.02 -1.90
N THR A 384 18.64 -19.38 -1.29
CA THR A 384 18.15 -19.78 0.04
C THR A 384 17.45 -21.14 0.02
N TYR A 385 16.85 -21.51 -1.10
CA TYR A 385 16.00 -22.70 -1.22
C TYR A 385 16.42 -23.61 -2.40
N ASN A 386 17.65 -23.46 -2.91
CA ASN A 386 18.17 -24.18 -4.07
C ASN A 386 17.28 -24.01 -5.33
N GLY A 387 16.74 -22.81 -5.53
CA GLY A 387 15.91 -22.47 -6.67
C GLY A 387 14.68 -21.64 -6.31
N PHE A 388 13.94 -21.26 -7.34
CA PHE A 388 12.68 -20.56 -7.19
C PHE A 388 11.63 -21.45 -6.52
N GLN A 389 10.91 -20.90 -5.55
CA GLN A 389 9.81 -21.55 -4.85
C GLN A 389 8.48 -21.05 -5.44
N PRO A 390 7.78 -21.82 -6.29
CA PRO A 390 6.55 -21.39 -6.96
C PRO A 390 5.33 -21.44 -6.02
N ILE A 391 5.33 -20.58 -5.01
CA ILE A 391 4.21 -20.44 -4.07
C ILE A 391 3.08 -19.66 -4.76
N LYS A 392 1.86 -20.21 -4.78
CA LYS A 392 0.68 -19.47 -5.26
C LYS A 392 0.25 -18.44 -4.24
N ILE A 393 0.00 -17.20 -4.68
CA ILE A 393 -0.34 -16.08 -3.81
C ILE A 393 -1.74 -15.60 -4.17
N TYR A 394 -2.69 -15.85 -3.27
CA TYR A 394 -4.04 -15.29 -3.34
C TYR A 394 -4.05 -14.04 -2.45
N GLY A 395 -3.93 -12.88 -3.08
CA GLY A 395 -3.81 -11.59 -2.41
C GLY A 395 -4.36 -10.45 -3.24
N SER A 396 -3.81 -9.24 -3.07
CA SER A 396 -4.13 -8.10 -3.91
C SER A 396 -3.21 -8.11 -5.12
N LEU A 397 -3.72 -8.51 -6.29
CA LEU A 397 -2.95 -8.52 -7.53
C LEU A 397 -2.42 -7.11 -7.84
N ARG A 398 -3.23 -6.10 -7.52
CA ARG A 398 -2.87 -4.70 -7.69
C ARG A 398 -1.69 -4.28 -6.83
N THR A 399 -1.60 -4.78 -5.59
CA THR A 399 -0.49 -4.49 -4.69
C THR A 399 0.80 -5.06 -5.25
N PHE A 400 0.81 -6.29 -5.75
CA PHE A 400 1.99 -6.86 -6.41
C PHE A 400 2.39 -6.06 -7.65
N LYS A 401 1.42 -5.66 -8.48
CA LYS A 401 1.70 -4.83 -9.66
C LYS A 401 2.38 -3.51 -9.29
N LEU A 402 1.90 -2.82 -8.24
CA LEU A 402 2.54 -1.58 -7.76
C LEU A 402 3.94 -1.86 -7.20
N SER A 403 4.12 -2.89 -6.37
CA SER A 403 5.42 -3.26 -5.82
C SER A 403 6.45 -3.66 -6.88
N SER A 404 6.00 -4.24 -8.00
CA SER A 404 6.85 -4.58 -9.15
C SER A 404 7.15 -3.40 -10.08
N GLY A 405 6.52 -2.24 -9.88
CA GLY A 405 6.63 -1.09 -10.79
C GLY A 405 5.81 -1.20 -12.09
N LEU A 406 5.00 -2.25 -12.26
CA LEU A 406 4.15 -2.43 -13.46
C LEU A 406 2.98 -1.43 -13.55
N ILE A 407 2.58 -0.84 -12.41
CA ILE A 407 1.60 0.23 -12.36
C ILE A 407 2.09 1.34 -11.43
N ASP A 408 1.65 2.56 -11.68
CA ASP A 408 1.94 3.74 -10.85
C ASP A 408 0.92 3.91 -9.71
N HIS A 409 1.17 4.87 -8.80
CA HIS A 409 0.25 5.20 -7.70
C HIS A 409 -1.12 5.67 -8.20
N LYS A 410 -1.17 6.38 -9.34
CA LYS A 410 -2.43 6.84 -9.95
C LYS A 410 -3.29 5.65 -10.31
N THR A 411 -2.72 4.69 -11.01
CA THR A 411 -3.40 3.46 -11.41
C THR A 411 -3.78 2.68 -10.16
N TYR A 412 -2.89 2.52 -9.18
CA TYR A 412 -3.19 1.82 -7.93
C TYR A 412 -4.41 2.39 -7.17
N LEU A 413 -4.55 3.71 -7.11
CA LEU A 413 -5.60 4.39 -6.34
C LEU A 413 -6.96 4.49 -7.05
N ASN A 414 -7.04 4.27 -8.37
CA ASN A 414 -8.27 4.44 -9.15
C ASN A 414 -8.81 3.10 -9.64
N TYR A 415 -10.00 2.67 -9.23
CA TYR A 415 -10.60 1.45 -9.77
C TYR A 415 -10.96 1.60 -11.24
N GLU A 416 -10.81 0.51 -11.99
CA GLU A 416 -11.30 0.44 -13.38
C GLU A 416 -12.83 0.32 -13.41
N TRP A 417 -13.42 -0.34 -12.42
CA TRP A 417 -14.84 -0.63 -12.34
C TRP A 417 -15.46 -0.12 -11.05
N THR A 418 -16.71 0.34 -11.12
CA THR A 418 -17.48 0.78 -9.95
C THR A 418 -18.93 0.35 -10.03
N LYS A 419 -19.57 0.20 -8.87
CA LYS A 419 -20.99 -0.14 -8.75
C LYS A 419 -21.84 1.14 -8.76
N LYS A 420 -22.82 1.21 -9.66
CA LYS A 420 -23.80 2.29 -9.76
C LYS A 420 -25.21 1.76 -9.50
N LYS A 421 -25.95 2.41 -8.62
CA LYS A 421 -27.37 2.09 -8.34
C LYS A 421 -28.25 2.55 -9.51
N ASN A 422 -29.17 1.71 -9.94
CA ASN A 422 -30.20 2.07 -10.92
C ASN A 422 -31.16 3.12 -10.36
N ASP A 423 -31.72 3.96 -11.23
CA ASP A 423 -32.72 4.95 -10.82
C ASP A 423 -33.96 4.24 -10.26
N ARG A 424 -34.43 4.68 -9.08
CA ARG A 424 -35.56 4.08 -8.35
C ARG A 424 -36.87 4.17 -9.10
N ARG A 425 -36.97 5.03 -10.11
CA ARG A 425 -38.19 5.20 -10.92
C ARG A 425 -38.57 3.95 -11.72
N THR A 426 -37.65 3.00 -11.88
CA THR A 426 -37.85 1.81 -12.73
C THR A 426 -37.94 0.47 -11.98
N SER A 427 -37.72 0.44 -10.65
CA SER A 427 -37.81 -0.81 -9.87
C SER A 427 -38.04 -0.57 -8.38
N SER A 428 -38.89 -1.40 -7.76
CA SER A 428 -39.13 -1.42 -6.30
C SER A 428 -37.93 -1.94 -5.51
N THR A 429 -37.08 -2.76 -6.13
CA THR A 429 -35.88 -3.35 -5.51
C THR A 429 -34.62 -2.62 -6.02
N PRO A 430 -33.68 -2.23 -5.14
CA PRO A 430 -32.45 -1.59 -5.59
C PRO A 430 -31.61 -2.55 -6.42
N LEU A 431 -31.55 -2.29 -7.73
CA LEU A 431 -30.64 -2.97 -8.65
C LEU A 431 -29.39 -2.13 -8.90
N PHE A 432 -28.29 -2.80 -9.22
CA PHE A 432 -26.99 -2.17 -9.45
C PHE A 432 -26.38 -2.62 -10.78
N ARG A 433 -25.56 -1.76 -11.36
CA ARG A 433 -24.75 -2.03 -12.56
C ARG A 433 -23.29 -1.83 -12.23
N VAL A 434 -22.42 -2.67 -12.78
CA VAL A 434 -20.97 -2.46 -12.72
C VAL A 434 -20.55 -1.76 -14.00
N ILE A 435 -19.95 -0.57 -13.86
CA ILE A 435 -19.58 0.29 -15.00
C ILE A 435 -18.12 0.71 -14.92
N SER A 436 -17.51 0.98 -16.07
CA SER A 436 -16.16 1.53 -16.15
C SER A 436 -16.12 2.92 -15.53
N THR A 437 -15.11 3.19 -14.71
CA THR A 437 -14.89 4.54 -14.14
C THR A 437 -14.38 5.54 -15.18
N VAL A 438 -13.83 5.04 -16.29
CA VAL A 438 -13.24 5.85 -17.36
C VAL A 438 -14.26 6.09 -18.48
N SER A 439 -14.80 5.03 -19.09
CA SER A 439 -15.73 5.14 -20.23
C SER A 439 -17.19 5.28 -19.81
N GLY A 440 -17.54 4.82 -18.60
CA GLY A 440 -18.94 4.69 -18.16
C GLY A 440 -19.68 3.50 -18.78
N GLU A 441 -19.01 2.68 -19.58
CA GLU A 441 -19.60 1.50 -20.23
C GLU A 441 -19.94 0.41 -19.21
N LEU A 442 -20.98 -0.38 -19.54
CA LEU A 442 -21.42 -1.50 -18.73
C LEU A 442 -20.41 -2.65 -18.81
N HIS A 443 -20.03 -3.23 -17.66
CA HIS A 443 -19.19 -4.42 -17.65
C HIS A 443 -19.90 -5.58 -18.37
N PRO A 444 -19.22 -6.40 -19.20
CA PRO A 444 -19.87 -7.49 -19.94
C PRO A 444 -20.62 -8.51 -19.08
N LEU A 445 -20.17 -8.73 -17.84
CA LEU A 445 -20.84 -9.61 -16.87
C LEU A 445 -21.95 -8.93 -16.05
N SER A 446 -22.14 -7.61 -16.21
CA SER A 446 -23.23 -6.88 -15.55
C SER A 446 -24.52 -7.09 -16.32
N ARG A 447 -25.49 -7.79 -15.73
CA ARG A 447 -26.76 -8.15 -16.37
C ARG A 447 -27.70 -6.94 -16.50
N GLU A 448 -28.54 -6.92 -17.54
CA GLU A 448 -29.70 -6.01 -17.67
C GLU A 448 -30.95 -6.66 -17.04
N PRO A 449 -31.85 -5.92 -16.36
CA PRO A 449 -31.83 -4.46 -16.15
C PRO A 449 -30.83 -4.00 -15.07
N GLY A 450 -30.24 -4.94 -14.33
CA GLY A 450 -29.25 -4.74 -13.27
C GLY A 450 -29.11 -6.02 -12.44
N MET A 451 -28.20 -6.01 -11.46
CA MET A 451 -27.91 -7.13 -10.56
C MET A 451 -28.29 -6.78 -9.11
N LYS A 452 -28.44 -7.79 -8.26
CA LYS A 452 -28.54 -7.56 -6.80
C LYS A 452 -27.22 -7.01 -6.27
N GLU A 453 -27.29 -6.36 -5.12
CA GLU A 453 -26.10 -5.71 -4.54
C GLU A 453 -24.94 -6.67 -4.29
N ASN A 454 -25.25 -7.84 -3.72
CA ASN A 454 -24.28 -8.90 -3.44
C ASN A 454 -23.64 -9.48 -4.70
N GLU A 455 -24.39 -9.59 -5.80
CA GLU A 455 -23.86 -10.05 -7.09
C GLU A 455 -22.91 -9.02 -7.70
N ALA A 456 -23.26 -7.73 -7.62
CA ALA A 456 -22.39 -6.65 -8.08
C ALA A 456 -21.12 -6.54 -7.21
N ASP A 457 -21.24 -6.73 -5.90
CA ASP A 457 -20.10 -6.77 -4.98
C ASP A 457 -19.19 -7.97 -5.28
N TYR A 458 -19.75 -9.15 -5.50
CA TYR A 458 -18.99 -10.34 -5.91
C TYR A 458 -18.25 -10.10 -7.23
N LEU A 459 -18.93 -9.53 -8.25
CA LEU A 459 -18.28 -9.17 -9.50
C LEU A 459 -17.12 -8.19 -9.27
N LEU A 460 -17.31 -7.13 -8.48
CA LEU A 460 -16.23 -6.21 -8.14
C LEU A 460 -15.08 -6.89 -7.37
N GLN A 461 -15.36 -7.88 -6.52
CA GLN A 461 -14.31 -8.65 -5.82
C GLN A 461 -13.47 -9.44 -6.81
N THR A 462 -14.12 -10.14 -7.77
CA THR A 462 -13.40 -10.89 -8.82
C THR A 462 -12.55 -9.99 -9.73
N LEU A 463 -12.95 -8.72 -9.86
CA LEU A 463 -12.21 -7.70 -10.63
C LEU A 463 -11.14 -6.98 -9.79
N GLY A 464 -10.96 -7.30 -8.50
CA GLY A 464 -10.07 -6.57 -7.59
C GLY A 464 -10.49 -5.11 -7.36
N CYS A 465 -11.75 -4.78 -7.65
CA CYS A 465 -12.30 -3.42 -7.59
C CYS A 465 -13.26 -3.18 -6.40
N TYR A 466 -13.37 -4.15 -5.48
CA TYR A 466 -14.25 -4.05 -4.32
C TYR A 466 -13.58 -3.47 -3.07
N ALA A 467 -12.33 -3.87 -2.80
CA ALA A 467 -11.65 -3.52 -1.57
C ALA A 467 -11.30 -2.03 -1.54
N GLN A 468 -11.47 -1.35 -0.41
CA GLN A 468 -11.09 0.05 -0.23
C GLN A 468 -9.56 0.19 -0.18
N ILE A 469 -8.96 0.90 -1.15
CA ILE A 469 -7.52 1.02 -1.32
C ILE A 469 -7.00 2.37 -0.79
N SER A 470 -5.85 2.35 -0.11
CA SER A 470 -5.03 3.52 0.20
C SER A 470 -3.54 3.16 0.19
N LEU A 471 -2.66 4.17 0.15
CA LEU A 471 -1.21 3.96 0.25
C LEU A 471 -0.77 3.76 1.72
N SER A 472 -1.12 4.72 2.57
CA SER A 472 -0.98 4.66 4.02
C SER A 472 -2.20 5.27 4.72
N THR A 473 -2.40 4.96 6.00
CA THR A 473 -3.32 5.71 6.88
C THR A 473 -2.93 7.18 7.03
N ARG A 474 -1.68 7.53 6.69
CA ARG A 474 -1.13 8.90 6.77
C ARG A 474 -1.05 9.59 5.42
N ILE A 475 -1.48 8.94 4.35
CA ILE A 475 -1.51 9.55 3.03
C ILE A 475 -2.96 9.81 2.69
N SER A 476 -3.29 11.06 2.40
CA SER A 476 -4.61 11.51 1.97
C SER A 476 -4.54 12.17 0.62
N GLY A 477 -5.72 12.36 0.02
CA GLY A 477 -5.85 13.01 -1.27
C GLY A 477 -6.27 12.01 -2.35
N THR A 478 -6.32 12.51 -3.57
CA THR A 478 -6.74 11.74 -4.73
C THR A 478 -5.86 12.11 -5.91
N ILE A 479 -5.44 11.11 -6.67
CA ILE A 479 -4.92 11.33 -8.02
C ILE A 479 -6.09 11.06 -8.96
N ARG A 480 -6.62 12.10 -9.61
CA ARG A 480 -7.72 11.93 -10.55
C ARG A 480 -7.49 12.74 -11.81
N GLN A 481 -7.83 12.13 -12.93
CA GLN A 481 -7.92 12.83 -14.19
C GLN A 481 -9.22 13.62 -14.19
N VAL A 482 -9.11 14.93 -14.31
CA VAL A 482 -10.26 15.82 -14.45
C VAL A 482 -10.26 16.41 -15.85
N ARG A 483 -11.45 16.60 -16.38
CA ARG A 483 -11.64 17.33 -17.64
C ARG A 483 -11.21 18.79 -17.43
N THR A 484 -10.40 19.30 -18.34
CA THR A 484 -10.07 20.73 -18.42
C THR A 484 -11.06 21.40 -19.34
N TYR A 485 -11.36 22.65 -19.03
CA TYR A 485 -12.24 23.45 -19.84
C TYR A 485 -11.53 24.75 -20.16
N ILE A 486 -11.54 25.14 -21.44
CA ILE A 486 -11.27 26.52 -21.82
C ILE A 486 -12.59 27.22 -22.01
N GLY A 487 -12.64 28.49 -21.69
CA GLY A 487 -13.89 29.23 -21.81
C GLY A 487 -13.69 30.70 -21.93
N GLU A 488 -14.72 31.33 -22.47
CA GLU A 488 -14.84 32.76 -22.61
C GLU A 488 -15.88 33.25 -21.62
N TRP A 489 -15.55 34.36 -20.95
CA TRP A 489 -16.45 35.02 -20.02
C TRP A 489 -17.06 36.23 -20.72
N PHE A 490 -18.39 36.29 -20.71
CA PHE A 490 -19.18 37.37 -21.28
C PHE A 490 -19.80 38.15 -20.11
N PRO A 491 -19.51 39.45 -19.93
CA PRO A 491 -20.22 40.26 -18.93
C PRO A 491 -21.73 40.21 -19.19
N SER A 492 -22.58 40.33 -18.17
CA SER A 492 -23.99 40.61 -18.42
C SER A 492 -24.09 42.05 -18.87
N TRP A 493 -24.24 42.28 -20.18
CA TRP A 493 -24.76 43.54 -20.69
C TRP A 493 -26.29 43.42 -20.67
N GLU A 494 -26.98 44.55 -20.72
CA GLU A 494 -28.43 44.78 -20.57
C GLU A 494 -29.37 43.86 -21.40
N ASN A 495 -28.84 42.93 -22.20
CA ASN A 495 -29.58 42.01 -23.07
C ASN A 495 -29.80 40.61 -22.49
N PHE A 496 -29.20 40.24 -21.35
CA PHE A 496 -29.45 38.95 -20.70
C PHE A 496 -30.46 39.06 -19.56
N CYS A 497 -31.75 39.09 -19.89
CA CYS A 497 -32.79 38.88 -18.88
C CYS A 497 -32.78 37.40 -18.44
N ILE A 498 -32.15 37.12 -17.30
CA ILE A 498 -32.33 35.86 -16.59
C ILE A 498 -33.68 35.98 -15.86
N GLU A 499 -34.73 35.43 -16.46
CA GLU A 499 -36.02 35.31 -15.78
C GLU A 499 -35.84 34.46 -14.52
N ASN A 500 -36.23 34.99 -13.36
CA ASN A 500 -36.28 34.23 -12.12
C ASN A 500 -37.16 32.99 -12.39
N PRO A 501 -36.65 31.76 -12.24
CA PRO A 501 -37.50 30.59 -12.41
C PRO A 501 -38.57 30.63 -11.33
N SER A 502 -39.84 30.52 -11.76
CA SER A 502 -41.08 30.29 -10.99
C SER A 502 -40.94 30.28 -9.46
N GLU A 503 -41.75 31.10 -8.79
CA GLU A 503 -41.82 31.49 -7.36
C GLU A 503 -41.44 30.46 -6.26
N ASN A 504 -41.29 29.17 -6.56
CA ASN A 504 -40.93 28.12 -5.61
C ASN A 504 -39.45 27.70 -5.62
N ARG A 505 -38.53 28.44 -6.27
CA ARG A 505 -37.08 28.13 -6.22
C ARG A 505 -36.27 29.31 -5.70
N ARG A 506 -35.64 29.13 -4.53
CA ARG A 506 -34.76 30.13 -3.90
C ARG A 506 -33.69 30.60 -4.88
N ASN A 507 -33.72 31.89 -5.23
CA ASN A 507 -32.64 32.54 -5.94
C ASN A 507 -31.35 32.44 -5.08
N PRO A 508 -30.30 31.75 -5.54
CA PRO A 508 -29.09 31.49 -4.75
C PRO A 508 -28.27 32.77 -4.51
N PHE A 509 -28.59 33.85 -5.21
CA PHE A 509 -27.94 35.16 -5.09
C PHE A 509 -28.61 36.06 -4.03
N ILE A 510 -29.85 35.77 -3.58
CA ILE A 510 -30.53 36.58 -2.55
C ILE A 510 -29.80 36.53 -1.21
N VAL A 511 -29.23 35.37 -0.87
CA VAL A 511 -28.51 35.17 0.42
C VAL A 511 -27.06 35.65 0.37
N ALA A 512 -26.54 36.04 -0.80
CA ALA A 512 -25.14 36.45 -0.97
C ALA A 512 -24.78 37.69 -0.15
N GLY A 513 -25.72 38.63 -0.02
CA GLY A 513 -25.57 39.81 0.83
C GLY A 513 -25.56 39.49 2.33
N GLU A 514 -26.35 38.50 2.76
CA GLU A 514 -26.42 38.07 4.17
C GLU A 514 -25.13 37.40 4.66
N TYR A 515 -24.40 36.72 3.77
CA TYR A 515 -23.13 36.05 4.12
C TYR A 515 -21.88 36.95 4.06
N ARG A 516 -22.02 38.27 3.78
CA ARG A 516 -20.91 39.25 3.77
C ARG A 516 -19.68 38.78 2.98
N LEU A 517 -19.89 38.21 1.79
CA LEU A 517 -18.79 37.68 0.98
C LEU A 517 -18.28 38.78 0.05
N SER A 518 -17.00 39.16 0.19
CA SER A 518 -16.35 40.16 -0.64
C SER A 518 -16.04 39.63 -2.05
N ASN A 519 -15.91 40.57 -2.98
CA ASN A 519 -15.62 40.41 -4.40
C ASN A 519 -14.82 39.14 -4.78
N GLY A 520 -15.37 38.33 -5.68
CA GLY A 520 -14.60 37.35 -6.47
C GLY A 520 -14.49 35.93 -5.92
N THR A 521 -14.92 35.64 -4.69
CA THR A 521 -14.84 34.27 -4.13
C THR A 521 -16.17 33.51 -4.21
N TRP A 522 -16.67 33.30 -5.42
CA TRP A 522 -17.66 32.25 -5.69
C TRP A 522 -16.93 30.98 -6.17
N LEU A 523 -16.57 30.08 -5.26
CA LEU A 523 -16.25 28.68 -5.59
C LEU A 523 -17.50 27.80 -5.42
N GLY A 524 -18.63 28.25 -5.95
CA GLY A 524 -19.89 27.50 -5.92
C GLY A 524 -20.02 26.57 -7.12
N GLN A 525 -20.00 25.25 -6.92
CA GLN A 525 -20.47 24.33 -7.95
C GLN A 525 -21.96 24.57 -8.21
N HIS A 526 -22.31 25.15 -9.36
CA HIS A 526 -23.69 25.17 -9.87
C HIS A 526 -24.10 23.75 -10.30
N ARG A 527 -24.39 22.85 -9.35
CA ARG A 527 -25.11 21.61 -9.62
C ARG A 527 -26.61 21.90 -9.52
N GLY A 528 -27.35 21.80 -10.62
CA GLY A 528 -28.82 21.68 -10.59
C GLY A 528 -29.66 22.76 -11.28
N TRP A 529 -29.07 23.78 -11.91
CA TRP A 529 -29.83 24.79 -12.65
C TRP A 529 -29.90 24.40 -14.13
N LYS A 530 -31.02 23.81 -14.54
CA LYS A 530 -31.27 23.29 -15.89
C LYS A 530 -31.99 24.25 -16.84
N HIS A 531 -32.26 25.49 -16.44
CA HIS A 531 -32.98 26.44 -17.29
C HIS A 531 -32.33 27.83 -17.22
N LEU A 532 -31.58 28.15 -18.27
CA LEU A 532 -31.44 29.53 -18.74
C LEU A 532 -32.50 29.67 -19.83
N THR A 533 -33.66 30.25 -19.50
CA THR A 533 -34.58 30.77 -20.50
C THR A 533 -34.07 32.13 -20.92
N CYS A 534 -33.31 32.17 -22.02
CA CYS A 534 -32.92 33.44 -22.64
C CYS A 534 -34.12 33.98 -23.41
N ILE A 535 -34.63 35.13 -22.99
CA ILE A 535 -35.84 35.77 -23.56
C ILE A 535 -35.59 36.29 -24.99
N ASN A 536 -34.32 36.49 -25.38
CA ASN A 536 -33.95 36.86 -26.74
C ASN A 536 -32.91 35.91 -27.34
N ASN A 537 -33.14 35.53 -28.60
CA ASN A 537 -32.32 34.63 -29.43
C ASN A 537 -30.90 35.14 -29.73
N GLU A 538 -30.49 36.30 -29.20
CA GLU A 538 -29.16 36.87 -29.40
C GLU A 538 -28.04 35.98 -28.82
N LEU A 539 -28.28 35.30 -27.70
CA LEU A 539 -27.33 34.31 -27.18
C LEU A 539 -27.09 33.19 -28.22
N TYR A 540 -28.16 32.69 -28.84
CA TYR A 540 -28.03 31.66 -29.88
C TYR A 540 -27.32 32.19 -31.13
N GLN A 541 -27.49 33.47 -31.49
CA GLN A 541 -26.80 34.08 -32.63
C GLN A 541 -25.31 34.34 -32.36
N ILE A 542 -24.95 34.81 -31.16
CA ILE A 542 -23.55 34.98 -30.72
C ILE A 542 -22.84 33.63 -30.62
N ILE A 543 -23.56 32.58 -30.21
CA ILE A 543 -23.03 31.23 -30.06
C ILE A 543 -22.96 30.46 -31.41
N ASN A 544 -23.58 30.98 -32.49
CA ASN A 544 -23.66 30.29 -33.76
C ASN A 544 -22.43 30.50 -34.67
N ASN A 545 -21.47 29.60 -34.53
CA ASN A 545 -20.90 28.77 -35.61
C ASN A 545 -19.94 27.71 -35.04
N GLU A 546 -19.38 27.94 -33.85
CA GLU A 546 -18.41 27.03 -33.21
C GLU A 546 -18.99 26.08 -32.14
N PHE A 547 -20.17 26.36 -31.56
CA PHE A 547 -20.67 25.62 -30.39
C PHE A 547 -22.04 24.99 -30.62
N LYS A 548 -22.15 24.11 -31.63
CA LYS A 548 -23.43 23.52 -32.09
C LYS A 548 -24.17 22.57 -31.12
N LYS A 549 -23.66 22.33 -29.90
CA LYS A 549 -24.36 21.60 -28.84
C LYS A 549 -24.03 22.18 -27.46
N ILE A 550 -24.88 23.06 -26.97
CA ILE A 550 -24.83 23.57 -25.60
C ILE A 550 -25.52 22.55 -24.69
N ASP A 551 -24.79 22.00 -23.73
CA ASP A 551 -25.33 21.10 -22.72
C ASP A 551 -25.39 21.84 -21.37
N LEU A 552 -26.60 21.96 -20.81
CA LEU A 552 -26.86 22.55 -19.49
C LEU A 552 -26.45 21.60 -18.34
N GLY A 553 -25.38 20.83 -18.53
CA GLY A 553 -24.65 20.13 -17.47
C GLY A 553 -24.95 18.63 -17.31
N SER A 554 -25.33 17.89 -18.36
CA SER A 554 -25.70 16.47 -18.25
C SER A 554 -24.80 15.48 -19.00
N THR A 555 -24.13 15.89 -20.07
CA THR A 555 -23.47 15.03 -21.06
C THR A 555 -22.24 15.69 -21.69
N GLY A 556 -21.19 15.96 -20.90
CA GLY A 556 -19.82 16.15 -21.43
C GLY A 556 -19.58 17.22 -22.51
N GLY A 557 -20.55 18.10 -22.80
CA GLY A 557 -20.48 19.09 -23.87
C GLY A 557 -20.07 20.48 -23.36
N THR A 558 -20.21 21.47 -24.24
CA THR A 558 -20.05 22.90 -23.92
C THR A 558 -20.96 23.27 -22.76
N ARG A 559 -20.38 23.76 -21.66
CA ARG A 559 -21.08 24.13 -20.43
C ARG A 559 -21.21 25.63 -20.34
N ILE A 560 -22.40 26.08 -19.98
CA ILE A 560 -22.68 27.47 -19.62
C ILE A 560 -22.79 27.57 -18.10
N LYS A 561 -22.08 28.52 -17.50
CA LYS A 561 -22.17 28.84 -16.07
C LYS A 561 -22.44 30.34 -15.92
N VAL A 562 -23.28 30.72 -14.98
CA VAL A 562 -23.41 32.13 -14.56
C VAL A 562 -22.43 32.34 -13.41
N CYS A 563 -21.55 33.35 -13.50
CA CYS A 563 -20.54 33.63 -12.46
C CYS A 563 -20.11 35.10 -12.46
N TYR A 564 -19.47 35.52 -11.37
CA TYR A 564 -18.87 36.86 -11.25
C TYR A 564 -17.41 36.86 -11.70
N LYS A 565 -16.99 37.92 -12.40
CA LYS A 565 -15.59 38.26 -12.65
C LYS A 565 -15.40 39.74 -12.33
N ASP A 566 -14.48 40.06 -11.42
CA ASP A 566 -14.17 41.44 -11.01
C ASP A 566 -15.41 42.25 -10.56
N GLY A 567 -16.33 41.62 -9.83
CA GLY A 567 -17.56 42.24 -9.33
C GLY A 567 -18.71 42.32 -10.34
N VAL A 568 -18.51 41.92 -11.60
CA VAL A 568 -19.52 41.93 -12.67
C VAL A 568 -20.09 40.52 -12.86
N VAL A 569 -21.42 40.37 -12.84
CA VAL A 569 -22.09 39.10 -13.18
C VAL A 569 -22.01 38.87 -14.69
N GLY A 570 -21.81 37.62 -15.10
CA GLY A 570 -21.69 37.26 -16.50
C GLY A 570 -21.89 35.78 -16.76
N ILE A 571 -21.77 35.41 -18.02
CA ILE A 571 -21.88 34.03 -18.50
C ILE A 571 -20.48 33.53 -18.87
N PHE A 572 -20.04 32.46 -18.23
CA PHE A 572 -18.85 31.70 -18.62
C PHE A 572 -19.25 30.52 -19.50
N MET A 573 -18.93 30.60 -20.78
CA MET A 573 -19.07 29.50 -21.71
C MET A 573 -17.77 28.71 -21.74
N SER A 574 -17.85 27.40 -21.56
CA SER A 574 -16.66 26.57 -21.46
C SER A 574 -16.80 25.32 -22.30
N LYS A 575 -15.81 25.04 -23.16
CA LYS A 575 -15.68 23.76 -23.88
C LYS A 575 -14.61 22.90 -23.22
N GLU A 576 -14.85 21.60 -23.19
CA GLU A 576 -13.82 20.63 -22.81
C GLU A 576 -12.64 20.77 -23.78
N ASN A 577 -11.44 20.94 -23.25
CA ASN A 577 -10.21 21.12 -24.03
C ASN A 577 -9.15 20.07 -23.66
N GLY A 578 -9.61 18.91 -23.24
CA GLY A 578 -8.78 17.80 -22.79
C GLY A 578 -8.93 17.52 -21.31
N THR A 579 -7.87 17.00 -20.72
CA THR A 579 -7.85 16.56 -19.33
C THR A 579 -6.54 16.94 -18.67
N ARG A 580 -6.56 17.18 -17.36
CA ARG A 580 -5.37 17.30 -16.53
C ARG A 580 -5.44 16.33 -15.37
N ILE A 581 -4.28 15.92 -14.87
CA ILE A 581 -4.19 15.16 -13.64
C ILE A 581 -4.21 16.18 -12.49
N ILE A 582 -5.18 16.05 -11.59
CA ILE A 582 -5.11 16.68 -10.28
C ILE A 582 -4.55 15.63 -9.33
N ASN A 583 -3.38 15.93 -8.78
CA ASN A 583 -2.80 15.18 -7.69
C ASN A 583 -2.89 16.00 -6.41
N THR A 584 -3.75 15.58 -5.48
CA THR A 584 -3.81 16.16 -4.14
C THR A 584 -3.23 15.22 -3.08
N VAL A 585 -2.48 14.20 -3.50
CA VAL A 585 -1.90 13.23 -2.58
C VAL A 585 -0.81 13.90 -1.76
N HIS A 586 -0.95 13.84 -0.44
CA HIS A 586 0.00 14.40 0.52
C HIS A 586 0.01 13.56 1.80
N THR A 587 1.11 13.64 2.51
CA THR A 587 1.27 13.07 3.84
C THR A 587 0.63 13.97 4.89
N GLN A 588 -0.12 13.39 5.82
CA GLN A 588 -0.76 14.06 6.96
C GLN A 588 -0.52 13.25 8.25
N LYS A 589 -0.46 13.94 9.40
CA LYS A 589 -0.31 13.29 10.74
C LYS A 589 0.87 12.33 10.82
N SER A 590 1.93 12.62 10.07
CA SER A 590 3.20 11.90 10.04
C SER A 590 4.29 12.86 10.51
N MET A 591 5.41 12.32 10.97
CA MET A 591 6.56 13.09 11.41
C MET A 591 7.22 13.88 10.28
N TYR A 592 6.91 13.52 9.03
CA TYR A 592 7.36 14.21 7.83
C TYR A 592 6.42 15.35 7.39
N GLY A 593 5.21 15.43 7.95
CA GLY A 593 4.27 16.48 7.56
C GLY A 593 4.78 17.85 8.00
N ASN A 594 4.69 18.85 7.14
CA ASN A 594 4.81 20.25 7.54
C ASN A 594 3.53 20.63 8.31
N GLU A 595 3.68 21.24 9.49
CA GLU A 595 2.56 21.78 10.28
C GLU A 595 1.86 22.93 9.56
#